data_AF-A0A9C8AJ50-F1
#
_entry.id   AF-A0A9C8AJ50-F1
#
_cell.length_a   1.000
_cell.length_b   1.000
_cell.length_c   1.000
_cell.angle_alpha   90.00
_cell.angle_beta   90.00
_cell.angle_gamma   90.00
#
_symmetry.space_group_name_H-M   'P 1'
#
loop_
_entity.id
_entity.type
_entity.pdbx_description
1 polymer ?
#
loop_
_entity_poly.entity_id
_entity_poly.type
_entity_poly.pdbx_seq_one_letter_code
_entity_poly.pdbx_strand_id
1 'polypeptide(L)' 'MKFYITLAGALFFIGTAILGIFKPDLVWGRPPVPITTEYQKKLLRRKRLVGTVVFLAIGVIFLILALSQR' A
#
# COMPACT_ATOMS: atom_id res chain seq x y z
N MET A 1 -11.05 -22.83 8.12
CA MET A 1 -11.00 -22.18 6.78
C MET A 1 -10.81 -20.66 6.84
N LYS A 2 -11.62 -19.91 7.60
CA LYS A 2 -11.51 -18.44 7.71
C LYS A 2 -10.11 -17.93 8.09
N PHE A 3 -9.43 -18.58 9.04
CA PHE A 3 -8.08 -18.20 9.50
C PHE A 3 -7.01 -18.20 8.39
N TYR A 4 -7.00 -19.20 7.51
CA TYR A 4 -6.01 -19.27 6.42
C TYR A 4 -6.22 -18.18 5.37
N ILE A 5 -7.48 -17.77 5.13
CA ILE A 5 -7.83 -16.67 4.23
C ILE A 5 -7.36 -15.34 4.84
N THR A 6 -7.59 -15.14 6.14
CA THR A 6 -7.09 -13.96 6.87
C THR A 6 -5.57 -13.90 6.87
N LEU A 7 -4.89 -15.03 7.06
CA LEU A 7 -3.43 -15.13 7.06
C LEU A 7 -2.84 -14.85 5.67
N ALA A 8 -3.41 -15.44 4.62
CA ALA A 8 -2.99 -15.17 3.24
C ALA A 8 -3.22 -13.70 2.86
N GLY A 9 -4.36 -13.13 3.26
CA GLY A 9 -4.66 -11.71 3.08
C GLY A 9 -3.65 -10.81 3.80
N ALA A 10 -3.30 -11.12 5.04
CA ALA A 10 -2.30 -10.38 5.80
C ALA A 10 -0.89 -10.46 5.17
N LEU A 11 -0.48 -11.64 4.69
CA LEU A 11 0.80 -11.81 4.00
C LEU A 11 0.84 -11.03 2.68
N PHE A 12 -0.24 -11.08 1.90
CA PHE A 12 -0.36 -10.30 0.65
C PHE A 12 -0.33 -8.80 0.94
N PHE A 13 -0.99 -8.38 2.02
CA PHE A 13 -1.03 -7.00 2.47
C PHE A 13 0.35 -6.47 2.87
N ILE A 14 1.11 -7.26 3.64
CA ILE A 14 2.50 -6.92 4.00
C ILE A 14 3.38 -6.85 2.75
N GLY A 15 3.25 -7.82 1.83
CA GLY A 15 4.01 -7.84 0.59
C GLY A 15 3.77 -6.61 -0.30
N THR A 16 2.50 -6.24 -0.47
CA THR A 16 2.10 -5.04 -1.25
C THR A 16 2.53 -3.74 -0.58
N ALA A 17 2.50 -3.65 0.76
CA ALA A 17 3.00 -2.49 1.48
C ALA A 17 4.52 -2.31 1.33
N ILE A 18 5.31 -3.38 1.46
CA ILE A 18 6.76 -3.36 1.23
C ILE A 18 7.07 -2.97 -0.21
N LEU A 19 6.37 -3.56 -1.19
CA LEU A 19 6.49 -3.20 -2.60
C LEU A 19 6.13 -1.72 -2.86
N GLY A 20 5.14 -1.18 -2.16
CA GLY A 20 4.73 0.23 -2.27
C GLY A 20 5.79 1.22 -1.79
N ILE A 21 6.71 0.78 -0.91
CA ILE A 21 7.84 1.58 -0.42
C ILE A 21 9.06 1.44 -1.33
N PHE A 22 9.46 0.20 -1.67
CA PHE A 22 10.70 -0.05 -2.41
C PHE A 22 10.56 0.03 -3.93
N LYS A 23 9.43 -0.41 -4.48
CA LYS A 23 9.11 -0.37 -5.92
C LYS A 23 7.71 0.21 -6.16
N PRO A 24 7.50 1.49 -5.83
CA PRO A 24 6.19 2.13 -5.94
C PRO A 24 5.61 2.11 -7.36
N ASP A 25 6.44 1.97 -8.39
CA ASP A 25 5.98 1.88 -9.78
C ASP A 25 5.22 0.57 -10.08
N LEU A 26 5.47 -0.51 -9.32
CA LEU A 26 4.74 -1.78 -9.45
C LEU A 26 3.37 -1.73 -8.77
N VAL A 27 3.25 -0.97 -7.69
CA VAL A 27 2.01 -0.88 -6.87
C VAL A 27 1.11 0.24 -7.34
N TRP A 28 1.70 1.42 -7.61
CA TRP A 28 0.97 2.65 -7.93
C TRP A 28 1.04 3.01 -9.42
N GLY A 29 1.73 2.21 -10.23
CA GLY A 29 1.92 2.46 -11.65
C GLY A 29 2.91 3.58 -11.96
N ARG A 30 3.34 3.63 -13.22
CA ARG A 30 4.21 4.70 -13.73
C ARG A 30 3.38 5.96 -13.99
N PRO A 31 3.94 7.16 -13.77
CA PRO A 31 3.25 8.39 -14.14
C PRO A 31 3.00 8.40 -15.66
N PRO A 32 1.79 8.80 -16.11
CA PRO A 32 1.42 8.78 -17.53
C PRO A 32 2.15 9.87 -18.34
N VAL A 33 2.67 10.90 -17.66
CA VAL A 33 3.40 12.01 -18.27
C VAL A 33 4.83 12.01 -17.72
N PRO A 34 5.86 12.21 -18.57
CA PRO A 34 7.23 12.32 -18.10
C PRO A 34 7.37 13.47 -17.10
N ILE A 35 8.03 13.19 -15.98
CA ILE A 35 8.27 14.17 -14.91
C ILE A 35 9.39 15.09 -15.38
N THR A 36 9.07 16.35 -15.67
CA THR A 36 10.05 17.32 -16.18
C THR A 36 10.59 18.26 -15.10
N THR A 37 9.90 18.37 -13.96
CA THR A 37 10.27 19.29 -12.87
C THR A 37 10.46 18.56 -11.54
N GLU A 38 11.39 19.06 -10.72
CA GLU A 38 11.61 18.56 -9.36
C GLU A 38 10.36 18.72 -8.48
N TYR A 39 9.52 19.73 -8.75
CA TYR A 39 8.23 19.90 -8.08
C TYR A 39 7.28 18.72 -8.34
N GLN A 40 7.10 18.33 -9.61
CA GLN A 40 6.27 17.17 -9.98
C GLN A 40 6.79 15.87 -9.37
N LYS A 41 8.11 15.69 -9.33
CA LYS A 41 8.76 14.54 -8.69
C LYS A 41 8.44 14.47 -7.19
N LYS A 42 8.53 15.61 -6.50
CA LYS A 42 8.19 15.72 -5.07
C LYS A 42 6.71 15.49 -4.82
N LEU A 43 5.83 16.01 -5.68
CA LEU A 43 4.39 15.81 -5.60
C LEU A 43 4.01 14.34 -5.79
N LEU A 44 4.61 13.68 -6.79
CA LEU A 44 4.38 12.25 -7.06
C LEU A 44 4.85 11.38 -5.88
N ARG A 45 6.04 11.67 -5.33
CA ARG A 45 6.55 10.99 -4.13
C ARG A 45 5.60 11.16 -2.94
N ARG A 46 5.11 12.38 -2.70
CA ARG A 46 4.14 12.65 -1.64
C ARG A 46 2.84 11.89 -1.84
N LYS A 47 2.26 11.90 -3.06
CA LYS A 47 1.04 11.16 -3.35
C LYS A 47 1.20 9.66 -3.12
N ARG A 48 2.33 9.08 -3.55
CA ARG A 48 2.63 7.65 -3.32
C ARG A 48 2.81 7.34 -1.84
N LEU A 49 3.52 8.19 -1.09
CA LEU A 49 3.66 8.04 0.35
C LEU A 49 2.30 8.08 1.06
N VAL A 50 1.46 9.07 0.74
CA VAL A 50 0.11 9.18 1.31
C VAL A 50 -0.72 7.94 0.96
N GLY A 51 -0.68 7.49 -0.30
CA GLY A 51 -1.36 6.27 -0.73
C GLY A 51 -0.91 5.04 0.07
N THR A 52 0.40 4.85 0.25
CA THR A 52 0.96 3.75 1.05
C THR A 52 0.54 3.84 2.53
N VAL A 53 0.54 5.04 3.11
CA VAL A 53 0.11 5.24 4.51
C VAL A 53 -1.38 4.95 4.70
N VAL A 54 -2.23 5.45 3.79
CA VAL A 54 -3.68 5.20 3.82
C VAL A 54 -3.95 3.70 3.63
N PHE A 55 -3.24 3.06 2.70
CA PHE A 55 -3.34 1.62 2.50
C PHE A 55 -3.03 0.87 3.79
N LEU A 56 -1.85 1.13 4.40
CA LEU A 56 -1.44 0.55 5.68
C LEU A 56 -2.47 0.77 6.79
N ALA A 57 -3.01 1.98 6.94
CA ALA A 57 -4.01 2.28 7.96
C ALA A 57 -5.28 1.43 7.77
N ILE A 58 -5.78 1.30 6.54
CA ILE A 58 -6.96 0.47 6.22
C ILE A 58 -6.67 -1.00 6.53
N GLY A 59 -5.49 -1.51 6.19
CA GLY A 59 -5.12 -2.89 6.50
C GLY A 59 -5.04 -3.18 7.99
N VAL A 60 -4.50 -2.24 8.79
CA VAL A 60 -4.48 -2.36 10.26
C VAL A 60 -5.91 -2.41 10.80
N ILE A 61 -6.81 -1.56 10.31
CA ILE A 61 -8.23 -1.59 10.71
C ILE A 61 -8.86 -2.95 10.38
N PHE A 62 -8.64 -3.48 9.16
CA PHE A 62 -9.14 -4.80 8.79
C PHE A 62 -8.54 -5.93 9.65
N LEU A 63 -7.26 -5.84 10.00
CA LEU A 63 -6.59 -6.79 10.89
C LEU A 63 -7.24 -6.78 12.28
N ILE A 64 -7.49 -5.60 12.84
CA ILE A 64 -8.15 -5.42 14.14
C ILE A 64 -9.57 -5.99 14.10
N LEU A 65 -10.35 -5.68 13.07
CA LEU A 65 -11.70 -6.21 12.89
C LEU A 65 -11.69 -7.74 12.77
N ALA A 66 -10.74 -8.31 12.05
CA ALA A 66 -10.62 -9.76 11.90
C ALA A 66 -10.21 -10.45 13.21
N LEU A 67 -9.36 -9.83 14.03
CA LEU A 67 -8.99 -10.31 15.36
C LEU A 67 -10.14 -10.19 16.36
N SER A 68 -10.94 -9.12 16.28
CA SER A 68 -12.09 -8.88 17.16
C SER A 68 -13.28 -9.81 16.90
N GLN A 69 -13.36 -10.43 15.72
CA GLN A 69 -14.40 -11.38 15.33
C GLN A 69 -14.06 -12.84 15.69
N ARG A 70 -12.95 -13.06 16.42
CA ARG A 70 -12.45 -14.36 16.84
C ARG A 70 -12.62 -14.55 18.33
#